data_AF-M8A3F1-F1
#
_entry.id   AF-M8A3F1-F1
#
_cell.length_a   1.000
_cell.length_b   1.000
_cell.length_c   1.000
_cell.angle_alpha   90.00
_cell.angle_beta   90.00
_cell.angle_gamma   90.00
#
_symmetry.space_group_name_H-M   'P 1'
#
loop_
_entity.id
_entity.type
_entity.pdbx_description
1 polymer ?
#
loop_
_entity_poly.entity_id
_entity_poly.type
_entity_poly.pdbx_seq_one_letter_code
_entity_poly.pdbx_strand_id
1 'polypeptide(L)'
;MVCVRADEGAPAVPQFSYKLTVEHAGSGARVTFELPVMTCSSLPGGTPWPDEVTSLYVPKAYLSGDAVPLGIHIDKLVPPPLPPPSDTTPPAPATAAVFKFTATDQGNKKRKSSNPRKL
;
A
#
# COMPACT_ATOMS: atom_id res chain seq x y z
N MET A 1 -14.30 -15.48 -8.93
CA MET A 1 -13.03 -16.22 -8.68
C MET A 1 -12.51 -15.82 -7.31
N VAL A 2 -11.85 -16.71 -6.56
CA VAL A 2 -11.31 -16.37 -5.23
C VAL A 2 -9.85 -16.74 -5.13
N CYS A 3 -9.03 -15.83 -4.58
CA CYS A 3 -7.61 -16.06 -4.34
C CYS A 3 -7.45 -16.46 -2.88
N VAL A 4 -6.80 -17.59 -2.66
CA VAL A 4 -6.57 -18.13 -1.33
C VAL A 4 -5.07 -18.22 -1.10
N ARG A 5 -4.60 -17.77 0.06
CA ARG A 5 -3.20 -17.89 0.47
C ARG A 5 -3.05 -18.74 1.73
N ALA A 6 -1.89 -19.37 1.89
CA ALA A 6 -1.48 -19.95 3.16
C ALA A 6 -1.02 -18.84 4.12
N ASP A 7 -1.32 -18.96 5.42
CA ASP A 7 -1.01 -17.94 6.44
C ASP A 7 0.44 -18.03 6.98
N GLU A 8 1.23 -19.01 6.57
CA GLU A 8 2.56 -19.22 7.14
C GLU A 8 3.63 -18.28 6.54
N GLY A 9 3.89 -17.18 7.25
CA GLY A 9 5.22 -16.56 7.34
C GLY A 9 5.79 -15.84 6.11
N ALA A 10 5.05 -15.70 5.01
CA ALA A 10 5.54 -15.04 3.81
C ALA A 10 5.66 -13.50 4.00
N PRO A 11 6.75 -12.87 3.51
CA PRO A 11 7.06 -11.45 3.77
C PRO A 11 6.14 -10.44 3.05
N ALA A 12 5.28 -10.89 2.13
CA ALA A 12 4.28 -10.06 1.47
C ALA A 12 3.10 -10.89 0.96
N VAL A 13 1.90 -10.33 1.03
CA VAL A 13 0.70 -10.92 0.43
C VAL A 13 0.88 -10.93 -1.09
N PRO A 14 0.83 -12.10 -1.76
CA PRO A 14 0.90 -12.12 -3.21
C PRO A 14 -0.32 -11.39 -3.79
N GLN A 15 -0.07 -10.52 -4.78
CA GLN A 15 -1.11 -9.84 -5.52
C GLN A 15 -1.18 -10.45 -6.92
N PHE A 16 -2.40 -10.57 -7.43
CA PHE A 16 -2.64 -11.07 -8.77
C PHE A 16 -3.57 -10.13 -9.51
N SER A 17 -3.46 -10.08 -10.83
CA SER A 17 -4.54 -9.59 -11.69
C SER A 17 -5.24 -10.78 -12.32
N TYR A 18 -6.48 -10.57 -12.76
CA TYR A 18 -7.29 -11.61 -13.38
C TYR A 18 -8.05 -11.06 -14.58
N LYS A 19 -8.06 -11.84 -15.66
CA LYS A 19 -8.87 -11.57 -16.84
C LYS A 19 -9.69 -12.80 -17.21
N LEU A 20 -11.01 -12.64 -17.26
CA LEU A 20 -11.95 -13.61 -17.79
C LEU A 20 -12.35 -13.20 -19.20
N THR A 21 -12.39 -14.17 -20.11
CA THR A 21 -12.85 -13.95 -21.48
C THR A 21 -13.87 -15.02 -21.85
N VAL A 22 -14.95 -14.59 -22.49
CA VAL A 22 -15.97 -15.46 -23.08
C VAL A 22 -15.98 -15.21 -24.59
N GLU A 23 -15.90 -16.28 -25.37
CA GLU A 23 -15.86 -16.19 -26.82
C GLU A 23 -17.17 -16.65 -27.44
N HIS A 24 -17.67 -15.92 -28.43
CA HIS A 24 -18.85 -16.31 -29.20
C HIS A 24 -18.46 -17.35 -30.24
N ALA A 25 -18.98 -18.57 -30.09
CA ALA A 25 -18.60 -19.74 -30.89
C ALA A 25 -18.76 -19.54 -32.42
N GLY A 26 -19.71 -18.70 -32.86
CA GLY A 26 -19.98 -18.50 -34.29
C GLY A 26 -19.30 -17.28 -34.93
N SER A 27 -18.76 -16.35 -34.15
CA SER A 27 -18.24 -15.07 -34.69
C SER A 27 -16.82 -14.76 -34.23
N GLY A 28 -16.29 -15.49 -33.24
CA GLY A 28 -14.99 -15.19 -32.62
C GLY A 28 -14.98 -13.90 -31.80
N ALA A 29 -16.11 -13.20 -31.68
CA ALA A 29 -16.22 -12.01 -30.85
C ALA A 29 -16.02 -12.38 -29.37
N ARG A 30 -15.49 -11.45 -28.58
CA ARG A 30 -15.10 -11.71 -27.18
C ARG A 30 -15.71 -10.70 -26.21
N VAL A 31 -16.15 -11.19 -25.07
CA VAL A 31 -16.50 -10.37 -23.91
C VAL A 31 -15.45 -10.63 -22.84
N THR A 32 -14.90 -9.56 -22.28
CA THR A 32 -13.80 -9.64 -21.32
C THR A 32 -14.17 -8.91 -20.04
N PHE A 33 -13.85 -9.52 -18.90
CA PHE A 33 -13.84 -8.88 -17.60
C PHE A 33 -12.41 -8.90 -17.06
N GLU A 34 -11.96 -7.77 -16.53
CA GLU A 34 -10.62 -7.63 -15.97
C GLU A 34 -10.70 -7.07 -14.56
N LEU A 35 -10.02 -7.73 -13.62
CA LEU A 35 -9.83 -7.29 -12.26
C LEU A 35 -8.34 -6.95 -12.07
N PRO A 36 -7.98 -5.65 -11.99
CA PRO A 36 -6.59 -5.21 -11.95
C PRO A 36 -5.82 -5.72 -10.74
N VAL A 37 -6.48 -5.80 -9.58
CA VAL A 37 -5.90 -6.30 -8.34
C VAL A 37 -6.91 -7.21 -7.66
N MET A 38 -6.48 -8.43 -7.42
CA MET A 38 -7.24 -9.47 -6.73
C MET A 38 -6.66 -9.64 -5.33
N THR A 39 -7.52 -9.54 -4.33
CA THR A 39 -7.16 -9.74 -2.93
C THR A 39 -7.16 -11.24 -2.60
N CYS A 40 -6.13 -11.68 -1.89
CA CYS A 40 -6.02 -13.07 -1.42
C CYS A 40 -6.32 -13.13 0.07
N SER A 41 -7.35 -13.88 0.45
CA SER A 41 -7.68 -14.16 1.84
C SER A 41 -7.06 -15.48 2.30
N SER A 42 -6.82 -15.63 3.60
CA SER A 42 -6.54 -16.94 4.17
C SER A 42 -7.79 -17.80 4.19
N LEU A 43 -7.63 -19.12 4.17
CA LEU A 43 -8.75 -20.04 4.28
C LEU A 43 -9.48 -19.78 5.61
N PRO A 44 -10.76 -19.37 5.59
CA PRO A 44 -11.48 -19.18 6.83
C PRO A 44 -11.68 -20.54 7.49
N GLY A 45 -11.16 -20.71 8.70
CA GLY A 45 -11.42 -21.87 9.55
C GLY A 45 -12.84 -21.89 10.13
N GLY A 46 -13.85 -21.46 9.35
CA GLY A 46 -15.27 -21.45 9.76
C GLY A 46 -16.07 -20.17 9.49
N THR A 47 -15.49 -19.12 8.90
CA THR A 47 -16.21 -17.88 8.55
C THR A 47 -16.79 -17.93 7.12
N PRO A 48 -17.96 -17.27 6.87
CA PRO A 48 -18.60 -17.26 5.56
C PRO A 48 -17.70 -16.58 4.52
N TRP A 49 -17.79 -17.08 3.28
CA TRP A 49 -17.07 -16.56 2.12
C TRP A 49 -17.31 -15.06 1.94
N PRO A 50 -16.36 -14.31 1.34
CA PRO A 50 -16.56 -12.88 1.11
C PRO A 50 -17.83 -12.63 0.30
N ASP A 51 -18.65 -11.68 0.78
CA ASP A 51 -19.94 -11.30 0.17
C ASP A 51 -19.79 -10.69 -1.24
N GLU A 52 -18.58 -10.28 -1.61
CA GLU A 52 -18.31 -9.55 -2.85
C GLU A 52 -17.82 -10.49 -3.96
N VAL A 53 -18.77 -11.12 -4.65
CA VAL A 53 -18.47 -11.94 -5.84
C VAL A 53 -18.56 -11.06 -7.10
N THR A 54 -17.41 -10.77 -7.70
CA THR A 54 -17.36 -10.11 -9.01
C THR A 54 -17.78 -11.09 -10.10
N SER A 55 -18.76 -10.69 -10.91
CA SER A 55 -19.35 -11.52 -11.97
C SER A 55 -19.24 -10.84 -13.33
N LEU A 56 -18.90 -11.62 -14.36
CA LEU A 56 -18.95 -11.16 -15.74
C LEU A 56 -20.36 -11.36 -16.30
N TYR A 57 -20.97 -10.28 -16.79
CA TYR A 57 -22.24 -10.37 -17.51
C TYR A 57 -22.00 -10.85 -18.95
N VAL A 58 -22.63 -11.97 -19.31
CA VAL A 58 -22.47 -12.60 -20.63
C VAL A 58 -23.78 -12.46 -21.42
N PRO A 59 -23.77 -11.81 -22.60
CA PRO A 59 -24.97 -11.71 -23.42
C PRO A 59 -25.44 -13.10 -23.88
N LYS A 60 -26.76 -13.31 -23.96
CA LYS A 60 -27.36 -14.61 -24.32
C LYS A 60 -26.83 -15.20 -25.64
N ALA A 61 -26.46 -14.35 -26.61
CA ALA A 61 -25.87 -14.80 -27.87
C ALA A 61 -24.57 -15.60 -27.67
N TYR A 62 -23.79 -15.32 -26.63
CA TYR A 62 -22.56 -16.06 -26.31
C TYR A 62 -22.82 -17.41 -25.65
N LEU A 63 -24.08 -17.66 -25.27
CA LEU A 63 -24.54 -18.89 -24.63
C LEU A 63 -25.37 -19.76 -25.59
N SER A 64 -25.52 -19.36 -26.86
CA SER A 64 -26.26 -20.14 -27.85
C SER A 64 -25.37 -21.24 -28.42
N GLY A 65 -25.35 -22.39 -27.74
CA GLY A 65 -24.62 -23.58 -28.16
C GLY A 65 -24.51 -24.58 -27.02
N ASP A 66 -23.95 -25.76 -27.32
CA ASP A 66 -23.77 -26.82 -26.32
C ASP A 66 -22.59 -26.56 -25.38
N ALA A 67 -21.69 -25.64 -25.77
CA ALA A 67 -20.51 -25.25 -24.99
C ALA A 67 -20.20 -23.76 -25.13
N VAL A 68 -19.61 -23.19 -24.07
CA VAL A 68 -19.18 -21.79 -24.01
C VAL A 68 -17.66 -21.76 -23.79
N PRO A 69 -16.85 -21.31 -24.77
CA PRO A 69 -15.42 -21.20 -24.60
C PRO A 69 -15.06 -20.11 -23.57
N LEU A 70 -14.34 -20.51 -22.52
CA LEU A 70 -13.89 -19.63 -21.45
C LEU A 70 -12.36 -19.55 -21.45
N GLY A 71 -11.84 -18.32 -21.43
CA GLY A 71 -10.42 -18.02 -21.25
C GLY A 71 -10.19 -17.41 -19.87
N ILE A 72 -9.19 -17.92 -19.14
CA ILE A 72 -8.79 -17.40 -17.83
C ILE A 72 -7.30 -17.05 -17.90
N HIS A 73 -6.97 -15.80 -17.60
CA HIS A 73 -5.59 -15.34 -17.44
C HIS A 73 -5.39 -14.81 -16.03
N ILE A 74 -4.30 -15.23 -15.38
CA ILE A 74 -3.95 -14.82 -14.02
C ILE A 74 -2.48 -14.42 -14.05
N ASP A 75 -2.20 -13.16 -13.75
CA ASP A 75 -0.83 -12.65 -13.67
C ASP A 75 -0.46 -12.39 -12.22
N LYS A 76 0.75 -12.81 -11.84
CA LYS A 76 1.33 -12.43 -10.55
C LYS A 76 1.87 -11.02 -10.65
N LEU A 77 1.40 -10.13 -9.78
CA LEU A 77 1.89 -8.77 -9.69
C LEU A 77 3.16 -8.71 -8.86
N VAL A 78 4.16 -7.98 -9.36
CA VAL A 78 5.41 -7.70 -8.65
C VAL A 78 5.36 -6.24 -8.21
N PRO A 79 5.46 -5.93 -6.90
CA PRO A 79 5.52 -4.56 -6.43
C PRO A 79 6.71 -3.82 -7.07
N PRO A 80 6.56 -2.53 -7.41
CA PRO A 80 7.67 -1.75 -7.91
C PRO A 80 8.79 -1.65 -6.86
N PRO A 81 10.07 -1.59 -7.28
CA PRO A 81 11.19 -1.43 -6.36
C PRO A 81 11.07 -0.11 -5.59
N LEU A 82 11.41 -0.13 -4.30
CA LEU A 82 11.43 1.07 -3.46
C LEU A 82 12.50 2.05 -3.96
N PRO A 83 12.22 3.37 -3.96
CA PRO A 83 13.24 4.36 -4.27
C PRO A 83 14.39 4.28 -3.24
N PRO A 84 15.64 4.59 -3.64
CA PRO A 84 16.76 4.59 -2.72
C PRO A 84 16.53 5.62 -1.60
N PRO A 85 16.98 5.32 -0.37
CA PRO A 85 16.92 6.29 0.71
C PRO A 85 17.68 7.55 0.28
N SER A 86 17.05 8.73 0.42
CA SER A 86 17.76 9.98 0.18
C SER A 86 18.79 10.18 1.28
N ASP A 87 20.08 10.22 0.92
CA ASP A 87 21.18 10.60 1.81
C ASP A 87 20.95 12.02 2.31
N THR A 88 20.26 12.15 3.44
CA THR A 88 20.22 13.39 4.18
C THR A 88 21.46 13.43 5.06
N THR A 89 22.58 13.83 4.48
CA THR A 89 23.78 14.19 5.25
C THR A 89 23.38 15.28 6.25
N PRO A 90 23.49 15.05 7.58
CA PRO A 90 23.23 16.11 8.55
C PRO A 90 24.23 17.25 8.36
N PRO A 91 23.81 18.53 8.43
CA PRO A 91 24.74 19.65 8.32
C PRO A 91 25.74 19.59 9.48
N ALA A 92 27.03 19.70 9.17
CA ALA A 92 28.11 19.77 10.15
C ALA A 92 27.90 20.99 11.07
N PRO A 93 28.21 20.89 12.38
CA PRO A 93 28.08 22.02 13.30
C PRO A 93 29.09 23.12 12.92
N ALA A 94 28.58 24.32 12.63
CA ALA A 94 29.41 25.50 12.40
C ALA A 94 30.06 25.95 13.71
N THR A 95 31.39 26.01 13.71
CA THR A 95 32.25 26.55 14.77
C THR A 95 31.81 27.96 15.18
N ALA A 96 31.65 28.17 16.49
CA ALA A 96 31.14 29.41 17.08
C ALA A 96 31.95 30.65 16.67
N ALA A 97 31.29 31.63 16.06
CA ALA A 97 31.83 32.96 15.88
C ALA A 97 31.88 33.69 17.24
N VAL A 98 33.08 34.12 17.61
CA VAL A 98 33.38 34.95 18.78
C VAL A 98 32.71 36.31 18.59
N PHE A 99 31.61 36.57 19.30
CA PHE A 99 31.05 37.91 19.42
C PHE A 99 31.72 38.64 20.58
N LYS A 100 32.60 39.60 20.24
CA LYS A 100 33.14 40.58 21.18
C LYS A 100 32.01 41.50 21.63
N PHE A 101 31.53 41.34 22.86
CA PHE A 101 30.70 42.34 23.51
C PHE A 101 31.60 43.26 24.35
N THR A 102 31.68 44.53 23.93
CA THR A 102 32.25 45.62 24.72
C THR A 102 31.31 45.95 25.87
N ALA A 103 31.78 45.79 27.10
CA ALA A 103 31.07 46.18 28.30
C ALA A 103 31.14 47.71 28.48
N THR A 104 30.00 48.38 28.42
CA THR A 104 29.84 49.73 28.97
C THR A 104 29.27 49.61 30.37
N ASP A 105 30.13 50.00 31.31
CA ASP A 105 29.88 50.26 32.72
C ASP A 105 28.77 51.30 32.91
N GLN A 106 27.71 50.93 33.65
CA GLN A 106 26.97 51.88 34.47
C GLN A 106 26.15 51.14 35.54
N GLY A 107 26.58 51.31 36.79
CA GLY A 107 26.01 50.62 37.94
C GLY A 107 24.64 51.12 38.39
N ASN A 108 23.98 50.32 39.23
CA ASN A 108 23.61 50.73 40.59
C ASN A 108 23.02 49.58 41.44
N LYS A 109 23.46 49.60 42.70
CA LYS A 109 22.91 49.07 43.97
C LYS A 109 21.71 48.10 43.96
N LYS A 110 22.02 46.90 44.45
CA LYS A 110 21.51 46.32 45.72
C LYS A 110 19.99 46.06 45.79
N ARG A 111 19.62 44.78 45.69
CA ARG A 111 18.54 44.19 46.52
C ARG A 111 18.77 42.69 46.71
N LYS A 112 19.11 42.33 47.96
CA LYS A 112 19.05 40.98 48.52
C LYS A 112 17.59 40.51 48.49
N SER A 113 17.34 39.29 48.03
CA SER A 113 16.21 38.51 48.53
C SER A 113 16.54 37.02 48.43
N SER A 114 16.90 36.45 49.58
CA SER A 114 16.87 35.03 49.88
C SER A 114 15.44 34.67 50.31
N ASN A 115 14.85 33.57 49.81
CA ASN A 115 14.49 32.38 50.60
C ASN A 115 13.70 31.34 49.79
N PRO A 116 13.47 30.11 50.30
CA PRO A 116 13.75 28.89 49.56
C PRO A 116 12.49 28.08 49.19
N ARG A 117 12.70 27.07 48.35
CA ARG A 117 11.77 25.96 48.07
C ARG A 117 11.23 25.35 49.37
N LYS A 118 9.92 25.09 49.42
CA LYS A 118 9.33 24.02 50.23
C LYS A 118 8.80 22.93 49.29
N LEU A 119 9.11 21.68 49.65
CA LEU A 119 8.31 20.50 49.30
C LEU A 119 6.94 20.60 49.96
#